data_AF-A0A7Y3FNA8-F1
#
_entry.id   AF-A0A7Y3FNA8-F1
#
_cell.length_a   1.000
_cell.length_b   1.000
_cell.length_c   1.000
_cell.angle_alpha   90.00
_cell.angle_beta   90.00
_cell.angle_gamma   90.00
#
_symmetry.space_group_name_H-M   'P 1'
#
loop_
_entity.id
_entity.type
_entity.pdbx_description
1 polymer ?
#
loop_
_entity_poly.entity_id
_entity_poly.type
_entity_poly.pdbx_seq_one_letter_code
_entity_poly.pdbx_strand_id
1 'polypeptide(L)'
;MDMIGRAVSDLISRERLGAAATVVVGPSIGDKALIEAGEGIVAGSLPDHLAESVAADAYQLMEVEQNRTLDYGEESVYIETIAPQPRLVIIGAV
;
A
#
# COMPACT_ATOMS: atom_id res chain seq x y z
N MET A 1 -9.56 -16.87 5.26
CA MET A 1 -8.79 -15.68 4.86
C MET A 1 -9.33 -15.25 3.51
N ASP A 2 -9.69 -13.97 3.38
CA ASP A 2 -10.17 -13.40 2.12
C ASP A 2 -9.01 -13.19 1.12
N MET A 3 -9.32 -12.77 -0.10
CA MET A 3 -8.32 -12.60 -1.18
C MET A 3 -7.22 -11.59 -0.80
N ILE A 4 -7.62 -10.47 -0.19
CA ILE A 4 -6.68 -9.41 0.21
C ILE A 4 -5.77 -9.89 1.34
N GLY A 5 -6.28 -10.59 2.35
CA GLY A 5 -5.44 -11.17 3.39
C GLY A 5 -4.39 -12.15 2.84
N ARG A 6 -4.75 -12.98 1.84
CA ARG A 6 -3.77 -13.86 1.18
C ARG A 6 -2.69 -13.08 0.43
N ALA A 7 -3.07 -12.01 -0.27
CA ALA A 7 -2.14 -11.18 -1.01
C ALA A 7 -1.16 -10.44 -0.07
N VAL A 8 -1.65 -9.95 1.08
CA VAL A 8 -0.79 -9.36 2.12
C VAL A 8 0.20 -10.42 2.66
N SER A 9 -0.28 -11.63 2.92
CA SER A 9 0.60 -12.70 3.40
C SER A 9 1.68 -13.08 2.38
N ASP A 10 1.35 -13.10 1.08
CA ASP A 10 2.32 -13.35 0.01
C ASP A 10 3.35 -12.23 -0.08
N LEU A 11 2.91 -10.96 -0.04
CA LEU A 11 3.77 -9.77 -0.02
C LEU A 11 4.82 -9.84 1.09
N ILE A 12 4.37 -10.11 2.33
CA ILE A 12 5.26 -10.24 3.50
C ILE A 12 6.22 -11.42 3.33
N SER A 13 5.72 -12.58 2.87
CA SER A 13 6.55 -13.79 2.71
C SER A 13 7.67 -13.64 1.68
N ARG A 14 7.50 -12.75 0.71
CA ARG A 14 8.47 -12.45 -0.34
C ARG A 14 9.36 -11.25 -0.03
N GLU A 15 9.26 -10.70 1.18
CA GLU A 15 9.99 -9.49 1.60
C GLU A 15 9.80 -8.32 0.61
N ARG A 16 8.59 -8.17 0.04
CA ARG A 16 8.25 -7.09 -0.90
C ARG A 16 7.63 -5.89 -0.19
N LEU A 17 7.85 -4.70 -0.73
CA LEU A 17 7.19 -3.47 -0.31
C LEU A 17 5.79 -3.37 -0.95
N GLY A 18 4.82 -2.93 -0.16
CA GLY A 18 3.48 -2.67 -0.65
C GLY A 18 2.75 -1.63 0.20
N ALA A 19 1.50 -1.37 -0.13
CA ALA A 19 0.61 -0.54 0.67
C ALA A 19 -0.83 -1.01 0.52
N ALA A 20 -1.59 -0.91 1.60
CA ALA A 20 -3.04 -0.99 1.56
C ALA A 20 -3.61 0.42 1.38
N ALA A 21 -4.41 0.61 0.34
CA ALA A 21 -5.17 1.84 0.11
C ALA A 21 -6.64 1.57 0.44
N THR A 22 -7.26 2.48 1.19
CA THR A 22 -8.68 2.42 1.56
C THR A 22 -9.32 3.78 1.35
N VAL A 23 -10.42 3.86 0.60
CA VAL A 23 -11.22 5.07 0.50
C VAL A 23 -11.92 5.30 1.83
N VAL A 24 -11.65 6.42 2.49
CA VAL A 24 -12.17 6.77 3.82
C VAL A 24 -13.17 7.91 3.80
N VAL A 25 -13.26 8.65 2.69
CA VAL A 25 -14.26 9.70 2.44
C VAL A 25 -14.70 9.64 0.98
N GLY A 26 -15.98 9.92 0.71
CA GLY A 26 -16.55 10.04 -0.64
C GLY A 26 -17.50 8.88 -1.01
N PRO A 27 -17.98 8.83 -2.27
CA PRO A 27 -18.99 7.88 -2.72
C PRO A 27 -18.52 6.42 -2.69
N SER A 28 -17.22 6.19 -2.76
CA SER A 28 -16.60 4.86 -2.82
C SER A 28 -16.04 4.42 -1.45
N ILE A 29 -16.50 5.01 -0.35
CA ILE A 29 -16.00 4.72 1.01
C ILE A 29 -16.01 3.21 1.32
N GLY A 30 -14.88 2.70 1.81
CA GLY A 30 -14.66 1.30 2.11
C GLY A 30 -14.06 0.48 0.96
N ASP A 31 -14.00 1.02 -0.26
CA ASP A 31 -13.23 0.41 -1.35
C ASP A 31 -11.76 0.34 -0.94
N LYS A 32 -11.14 -0.80 -1.24
CA LYS A 32 -9.79 -1.09 -0.78
C LYS A 32 -9.01 -1.91 -1.79
N ALA A 33 -7.74 -1.57 -1.92
CA ALA A 33 -6.79 -2.27 -2.79
C ALA A 33 -5.46 -2.48 -2.08
N LEU A 34 -4.82 -3.62 -2.37
CA LEU A 34 -3.43 -3.86 -2.07
C LEU A 34 -2.59 -3.49 -3.30
N ILE A 35 -1.62 -2.61 -3.08
CA ILE A 35 -0.69 -2.12 -4.09
C ILE A 35 0.68 -2.70 -3.76
N GLU A 36 1.34 -3.27 -4.75
CA GLU A 36 2.71 -3.75 -4.65
C GLU A 36 3.65 -2.84 -5.45
N ALA A 37 4.81 -2.53 -4.88
CA ALA A 37 5.86 -1.78 -5.56
C ALA A 37 6.31 -2.51 -6.84
N GLY A 38 6.09 -1.90 -8.01
CA GLY A 38 6.50 -2.44 -9.30
C GLY A 38 5.46 -3.30 -10.04
N GLU A 39 4.41 -3.76 -9.36
CA GLU A 39 3.30 -4.52 -9.98
C GLU A 39 1.97 -3.74 -9.99
N GLY A 40 1.82 -2.72 -9.15
CA GLY A 40 0.57 -1.94 -9.05
C GLY A 40 -0.47 -2.64 -8.18
N ILE A 41 -1.76 -2.51 -8.50
CA ILE A 41 -2.85 -3.13 -7.71
C ILE A 41 -2.86 -4.65 -7.94
N VAL A 42 -2.59 -5.42 -6.87
CA VAL A 42 -2.50 -6.90 -6.92
C VAL A 42 -3.71 -7.60 -6.29
N ALA A 43 -4.50 -6.90 -5.48
CA ALA A 43 -5.75 -7.42 -4.91
C ALA A 43 -6.72 -6.30 -4.54
N GLY A 44 -8.01 -6.58 -4.59
CA GLY A 44 -9.04 -5.56 -4.38
C GLY A 44 -9.18 -4.62 -5.57
N SER A 45 -9.82 -3.48 -5.34
CA SER A 45 -10.05 -2.48 -6.39
C SER A 45 -10.24 -1.09 -5.77
N LEU A 46 -9.86 -0.09 -6.55
CA LEU A 46 -10.24 1.30 -6.34
C LEU A 46 -11.04 1.75 -7.56
N PRO A 47 -11.84 2.82 -7.45
CA PRO A 47 -12.41 3.49 -8.61
C PRO A 47 -11.34 3.83 -9.66
N ASP A 48 -11.67 3.65 -10.93
CA ASP A 48 -10.72 3.82 -12.05
C ASP A 48 -10.06 5.20 -12.06
N HIS A 49 -10.79 6.25 -11.66
CA HIS A 49 -10.28 7.61 -11.60
C HIS A 49 -9.32 7.87 -10.43
N LEU A 50 -9.29 6.99 -9.43
CA LEU A 50 -8.35 7.06 -8.30
C LEU A 50 -7.14 6.15 -8.48
N ALA A 51 -7.31 5.00 -9.15
CA ALA A 51 -6.36 3.90 -9.15
C ALA A 51 -4.93 4.32 -9.52
N GLU A 52 -4.74 5.10 -10.59
CA GLU A 52 -3.42 5.52 -11.06
C GLU A 52 -2.75 6.50 -10.08
N SER A 53 -3.46 7.54 -9.63
CA SER A 53 -2.91 8.55 -8.73
C SER A 53 -2.59 7.97 -7.35
N VAL A 54 -3.48 7.13 -6.81
CA VAL A 54 -3.26 6.45 -5.53
C VAL A 54 -2.07 5.50 -5.61
N ALA A 55 -1.90 4.76 -6.72
CA ALA A 55 -0.75 3.88 -6.90
C ALA A 55 0.58 4.66 -6.95
N ALA A 56 0.60 5.81 -7.63
CA ALA A 56 1.77 6.67 -7.70
C ALA A 56 2.15 7.26 -6.33
N ASP A 57 1.17 7.75 -5.56
CA ASP A 57 1.42 8.29 -4.22
C ASP A 57 1.78 7.19 -3.23
N ALA A 58 1.16 6.01 -3.33
CA ALA A 58 1.52 4.86 -2.52
C ALA A 58 2.99 4.47 -2.72
N TYR A 59 3.48 4.48 -3.96
CA TYR A 59 4.89 4.23 -4.25
C TYR A 59 5.81 5.25 -3.53
N GLN A 60 5.50 6.54 -3.58
CA GLN A 60 6.27 7.57 -2.88
C GLN A 60 6.25 7.38 -1.35
N LEU A 61 5.10 7.02 -0.80
CA LEU A 61 4.93 6.79 0.63
C LEU A 61 5.68 5.52 1.09
N MET A 62 5.73 4.48 0.27
CA MET A 62 6.52 3.27 0.54
C MET A 62 8.02 3.58 0.68
N GLU A 63 8.58 4.45 -0.17
CA GLU A 63 10.01 4.80 -0.13
C GLU A 63 10.44 5.46 1.19
N VAL A 64 9.52 6.16 1.85
CA VAL A 64 9.76 6.84 3.13
C VAL A 64 9.04 6.18 4.31
N GLU A 65 8.46 4.99 4.09
CA GLU A 65 7.73 4.20 5.09
C GLU A 65 6.67 5.02 5.87
N GLN A 66 5.90 5.85 5.16
CA GLN A 66 4.94 6.76 5.77
C GLN A 66 3.49 6.37 5.46
N ASN A 67 2.66 6.30 6.49
CA ASN A 67 1.21 6.16 6.34
C ASN A 67 0.56 7.54 6.25
N ARG A 68 -0.39 7.72 5.34
CA ARG A 68 -1.02 9.03 5.14
C ARG A 68 -2.42 8.93 4.54
N THR A 69 -3.28 9.86 4.91
CA THR A 69 -4.52 10.15 4.16
C THR A 69 -4.24 11.25 3.15
N LEU A 70 -4.58 11.01 1.89
CA LEU A 70 -4.46 11.97 0.79
C LEU A 70 -5.82 12.23 0.16
N ASP A 71 -6.02 13.46 -0.33
CA ASP A 71 -7.27 13.91 -0.93
C ASP A 71 -7.18 13.89 -2.46
N TYR A 72 -8.21 13.34 -3.09
CA TYR A 72 -8.38 13.18 -4.53
C TYR A 72 -9.73 13.76 -4.96
N GLY A 73 -9.86 15.09 -4.92
CA GLY A 73 -11.11 15.78 -5.19
C GLY A 73 -12.10 15.67 -4.02
N GLU A 74 -13.20 14.94 -4.20
CA GLU A 74 -14.22 14.73 -3.17
C GLU A 74 -13.99 13.47 -2.33
N GLU A 75 -12.97 12.68 -2.68
CA GLU A 75 -12.59 11.45 -2.00
C GLU A 75 -11.29 11.61 -1.23
N SER A 76 -11.19 10.94 -0.09
CA SER A 76 -9.92 10.83 0.64
C SER A 76 -9.57 9.36 0.76
N VAL A 77 -8.30 9.03 0.53
CA VAL A 77 -7.78 7.66 0.60
C VAL A 77 -6.72 7.58 1.68
N TYR A 78 -6.91 6.67 2.63
CA TYR A 78 -5.89 6.31 3.59
C TYR A 78 -4.97 5.25 2.98
N ILE A 79 -3.67 5.54 2.95
CA ILE A 79 -2.62 4.67 2.45
C ILE A 79 -1.75 4.24 3.63
N GLU A 80 -1.73 2.94 3.90
CA GLU A 80 -0.92 2.28 4.91
C GLU A 80 0.18 1.48 4.22
N THR A 81 1.44 1.83 4.49
CA THR A 81 2.60 1.11 3.94
C THR A 81 2.82 -0.21 4.69
N ILE A 82 3.18 -1.24 3.92
CA ILE A 82 3.49 -2.57 4.41
C ILE A 82 4.94 -2.84 4.04
N ALA A 83 5.82 -2.67 5.04
CA ALA A 83 7.24 -2.91 4.90
C ALA A 83 7.64 -4.28 5.46
N PRO A 84 8.64 -4.96 4.87
CA PRO A 84 9.26 -6.13 5.47
C PRO A 84 9.82 -5.84 6.87
N GLN A 85 10.01 -6.89 7.68
CA GLN A 85 10.60 -6.71 9.00
C GLN A 85 12.04 -6.17 8.89
N PRO A 86 12.41 -5.09 9.61
CA PRO A 86 13.75 -4.54 9.55
C PRO A 86 14.77 -5.54 10.09
N ARG A 87 15.89 -5.70 9.37
CA ARG A 87 17.01 -6.57 9.77
C ARG A 87 18.20 -5.71 10.21
N LEU A 88 18.58 -5.81 11.48
CA LEU A 88 19.79 -5.17 11.99
C LEU A 88 21.03 -5.96 11.54
N VAL A 89 21.92 -5.31 10.80
CA VAL A 89 23.22 -5.87 10.42
C VAL A 89 24.31 -5.15 11.22
N ILE A 90 25.02 -5.89 12.08
CA ILE A 90 26.18 -5.38 12.83
C ILE A 90 27.45 -5.90 12.17
N ILE A 91 28.31 -5.00 11.70
CA ILE A 91 29.63 -5.34 11.14
C ILE A 91 30.69 -4.86 12.13
N GLY A 92 31.45 -5.79 12.71
CA GLY A 92 32.61 -5.48 13.56
C GLY A 92 33.89 -5.51 12.74
N ALA A 93 34.75 -4.49 12.90
CA ALA A 93 36.14 -4.54 12.46
C ALA A 93 37.02 -5.06 13.60
N VAL A 94 37.99 -5.91 13.28
CA VAL A 94 39.04 -6.39 14.20
C VAL A 94 40.27 -5.53 14.03
#